data_AF-A0A7K3WTN1-F1
#
_entry.id   AF-A0A7K3WTN1-F1
#
_cell.length_a   1.000
_cell.length_b   1.000
_cell.length_c   1.000
_cell.angle_alpha   90.00
_cell.angle_beta   90.00
_cell.angle_gamma   90.00
#
_symmetry.space_group_name_H-M   'P 1'
#
loop_
_entity.id
_entity.type
_entity.pdbx_description
1 polymer ?
#
loop_
_entity_poly.entity_id
_entity_poly.type
_entity_poly.pdbx_seq_one_letter_code
_entity_poly.pdbx_strand_id
1 'polypeptide(L)'
;MKKGSILCILFLSFGIVSFAQSKKKLRTYGITKKIETLIKYEGGVASESYISETESYNSDGEWIERLDFQKSGDIKKREIRRYENGILVEELKDEPQEKEWIEKTPAYKHHVYVFEKDILMEDSELNRKGEVKEKKVYEYNKYGDEMAETTTDKNGELVQTETYSYDNKGFKKEKRTVNAAGELIEIKTYSYE
;
A
#
# COMPACT_ATOMS: atom_id res chain seq x y z
N MET A 1 50.30 -27.94 -17.19
CA MET A 1 50.12 -27.93 -15.72
C MET A 1 49.02 -26.94 -15.39
N LYS A 2 47.99 -27.40 -14.68
CA LYS A 2 46.81 -26.63 -14.25
C LYS A 2 47.17 -25.62 -13.14
N LYS A 3 46.38 -24.54 -13.04
CA LYS A 3 45.90 -23.79 -11.85
C LYS A 3 45.63 -22.34 -12.31
N GLY A 4 44.46 -21.73 -12.16
CA GLY A 4 43.20 -22.09 -11.51
C GLY A 4 42.47 -20.75 -11.32
N SER A 5 41.42 -20.50 -12.09
CA SER A 5 40.62 -19.28 -11.97
C SER A 5 39.72 -19.39 -10.74
N ILE A 6 39.94 -18.53 -9.75
CA ILE A 6 39.03 -18.38 -8.60
C ILE A 6 37.86 -17.51 -9.06
N LEU A 7 36.74 -18.17 -9.32
CA LEU A 7 35.43 -17.56 -9.50
C LEU A 7 34.86 -17.26 -8.10
N CYS A 8 35.02 -16.02 -7.62
CA CYS A 8 34.28 -15.53 -6.46
C CYS A 8 32.85 -15.21 -6.90
N ILE A 9 31.95 -16.19 -6.79
CA ILE A 9 30.50 -15.93 -6.87
C ILE A 9 30.11 -15.25 -5.56
N LEU A 10 29.90 -13.94 -5.67
CA LEU A 10 29.28 -13.11 -4.64
C LEU A 10 27.80 -13.52 -4.54
N PHE A 11 27.45 -14.36 -3.56
CA PHE A 11 26.06 -14.64 -3.19
C PHE A 11 25.53 -13.48 -2.34
N LEU A 12 25.06 -12.43 -3.00
CA LEU A 12 24.32 -11.32 -2.38
C LEU A 12 22.83 -11.56 -2.57
N SER A 13 22.25 -12.44 -1.76
CA SER A 13 20.80 -12.68 -1.74
C SER A 13 20.32 -13.00 -0.32
N PHE A 14 20.40 -12.02 0.58
CA PHE A 14 19.74 -12.09 1.88
C PHE A 14 19.09 -10.73 2.16
N GLY A 15 17.82 -10.61 1.79
CA GLY A 15 17.04 -9.40 2.05
C GLY A 15 15.52 -9.57 2.01
N ILE A 16 14.99 -10.58 1.32
CA ILE A 16 13.52 -10.68 1.09
C ILE A 16 12.88 -11.86 1.86
N VAL A 17 13.64 -12.67 2.59
CA VAL A 17 13.12 -13.94 3.17
C VAL A 17 12.37 -13.76 4.51
N SER A 18 12.50 -12.62 5.18
CA SER A 18 11.99 -12.46 6.55
C SER A 18 10.46 -12.36 6.64
N PHE A 19 9.79 -11.72 5.66
CA PHE A 19 8.32 -11.64 5.63
C PHE A 19 7.66 -12.92 5.12
N ALA A 20 8.33 -13.67 4.23
CA ALA A 20 7.84 -14.95 3.75
C ALA A 20 7.80 -16.02 4.87
N GLN A 21 8.71 -15.92 5.86
CA GLN A 21 8.77 -16.86 6.96
C GLN A 21 7.58 -16.76 7.92
N SER A 22 7.04 -15.55 8.16
CA SER A 22 5.88 -15.35 9.04
C SER A 22 4.60 -15.88 8.40
N LYS A 23 4.28 -15.49 7.14
CA LYS A 23 3.13 -16.02 6.39
C LYS A 23 3.13 -17.54 6.35
N LYS A 24 4.29 -18.14 6.05
CA LYS A 24 4.43 -19.61 6.01
C LYS A 24 4.12 -20.25 7.36
N LYS A 25 4.58 -19.68 8.48
CA LYS A 25 4.26 -20.19 9.83
C LYS A 25 2.78 -20.05 10.14
N LEU A 26 2.17 -18.90 9.86
CA LEU A 26 0.73 -18.67 10.06
C LEU A 26 -0.09 -19.75 9.34
N ARG A 27 0.20 -20.01 8.07
CA ARG A 27 -0.46 -21.07 7.29
C ARG A 27 -0.17 -22.47 7.84
N THR A 28 1.08 -22.77 8.17
CA THR A 28 1.49 -24.09 8.66
C THR A 28 0.75 -24.47 9.95
N TYR A 29 0.50 -23.50 10.82
CA TYR A 29 -0.17 -23.71 12.10
C TYR A 29 -1.65 -23.30 12.10
N GLY A 30 -2.21 -22.91 10.95
CA GLY A 30 -3.62 -22.50 10.84
C GLY A 30 -3.99 -21.28 11.70
N ILE A 31 -3.04 -20.36 11.91
CA ILE A 31 -3.26 -19.16 12.72
C ILE A 31 -4.09 -18.15 11.93
N THR A 32 -5.27 -17.84 12.44
CA THR A 32 -6.21 -16.89 11.82
C THR A 32 -6.27 -15.54 12.52
N LYS A 33 -5.71 -15.43 13.73
CA LYS A 33 -5.72 -14.19 14.51
C LYS A 33 -4.51 -14.06 15.43
N LYS A 34 -3.93 -12.86 15.50
CA LYS A 34 -2.94 -12.42 16.48
C LYS A 34 -3.58 -11.35 17.36
N ILE A 35 -3.39 -11.45 18.67
CA ILE A 35 -3.84 -10.46 19.66
C ILE A 35 -2.60 -9.96 20.39
N GLU A 36 -2.39 -8.66 20.38
CA GLU A 36 -1.34 -8.00 21.15
C GLU A 36 -1.96 -7.37 22.40
N THR A 37 -1.39 -7.70 23.56
CA THR A 37 -1.80 -7.14 24.85
C THR A 37 -0.65 -6.33 25.42
N LEU A 38 -0.90 -5.06 25.67
CA LEU A 38 0.07 -4.15 26.27
C LEU A 38 -0.13 -4.14 27.78
N ILE A 39 0.94 -4.50 28.50
CA ILE A 39 0.98 -4.43 29.96
C ILE A 39 2.04 -3.39 30.35
N LYS A 40 1.63 -2.35 31.07
CA LYS A 40 2.57 -1.37 31.64
C LYS A 40 2.86 -1.70 33.09
N TYR A 41 4.10 -1.46 33.49
CA TYR A 41 4.56 -1.65 34.85
C TYR A 41 5.02 -0.32 35.43
N GLU A 42 4.64 -0.05 36.67
CA GLU A 42 5.12 1.08 37.47
C GLU A 42 5.66 0.53 38.78
N GLY A 43 6.93 0.80 39.08
CA GLY A 43 7.59 0.25 40.28
C GLY A 43 7.66 -1.28 40.31
N GLY A 44 7.64 -1.95 39.15
CA GLY A 44 7.65 -3.41 39.05
C GLY A 44 6.29 -4.08 39.26
N VAL A 45 5.23 -3.31 39.49
CA VAL A 45 3.85 -3.79 39.57
C VAL A 45 3.11 -3.45 38.29
N ALA A 46 2.33 -4.39 37.75
CA ALA A 46 1.51 -4.13 36.57
C ALA A 46 0.47 -3.04 36.90
N SER A 47 0.56 -1.90 36.21
CA SER A 47 -0.31 -0.74 36.40
C SER A 47 -1.47 -0.70 35.39
N GLU A 48 -1.26 -1.23 34.18
CA GLU A 48 -2.26 -1.24 33.11
C GLU A 48 -2.14 -2.52 32.29
N SER A 49 -3.26 -3.05 31.80
CA SER A 49 -3.30 -4.14 30.83
C SER A 49 -4.49 -3.96 29.90
N TYR A 50 -4.25 -3.90 28.59
CA TYR A 50 -5.31 -3.83 27.59
C TYR A 50 -4.84 -4.41 26.25
N ILE A 51 -5.79 -4.85 25.42
CA ILE A 51 -5.51 -5.26 24.04
C ILE A 51 -5.14 -4.02 23.25
N SER A 52 -3.94 -3.96 22.68
CA SER A 52 -3.46 -2.82 21.89
C SER A 52 -3.72 -3.00 20.39
N GLU A 53 -3.62 -4.24 19.90
CA GLU A 53 -3.79 -4.57 18.48
C GLU A 53 -4.47 -5.94 18.33
N THR A 54 -5.32 -6.08 17.32
CA THR A 54 -5.66 -7.40 16.77
C THR A 54 -5.40 -7.41 15.27
N GLU A 55 -4.85 -8.53 14.77
CA GLU A 55 -4.59 -8.76 13.35
C GLU A 55 -5.22 -10.10 12.95
N SER A 56 -6.10 -10.09 11.95
CA SER A 56 -6.77 -11.28 11.41
C SER A 56 -6.16 -11.66 10.06
N TYR A 57 -6.08 -12.96 9.75
CA TYR A 57 -5.44 -13.48 8.54
C TYR A 57 -6.35 -14.38 7.70
N ASN A 58 -6.16 -14.37 6.37
CA ASN A 58 -6.75 -15.35 5.46
C ASN A 58 -6.00 -16.69 5.49
N SER A 59 -6.49 -17.68 4.74
CA SER A 59 -5.86 -19.03 4.65
C SER A 59 -4.43 -19.03 4.11
N ASP A 60 -4.07 -18.00 3.34
CA ASP A 60 -2.73 -17.83 2.78
C ASP A 60 -1.76 -17.16 3.77
N GLY A 61 -2.25 -16.74 4.93
CA GLY A 61 -1.49 -16.07 5.99
C GLY A 61 -1.32 -14.57 5.74
N GLU A 62 -2.12 -13.98 4.84
CA GLU A 62 -2.15 -12.55 4.59
C GLU A 62 -3.12 -11.88 5.56
N TRP A 63 -2.75 -10.75 6.13
CA TRP A 63 -3.63 -10.05 7.06
C TRP A 63 -4.76 -9.36 6.29
N ILE A 64 -5.98 -9.49 6.78
CA ILE A 64 -7.21 -8.98 6.15
C ILE A 64 -7.92 -7.94 7.00
N GLU A 65 -7.62 -7.89 8.30
CA GLU A 65 -8.11 -6.85 9.19
C GLU A 65 -7.07 -6.57 10.29
N ARG A 66 -6.84 -5.29 10.56
CA ARG A 66 -6.09 -4.83 11.72
C ARG A 66 -6.91 -3.79 12.47
N LEU A 67 -6.98 -3.95 13.79
CA LEU A 67 -7.64 -3.02 14.70
C LEU A 67 -6.62 -2.58 15.74
N ASP A 68 -6.39 -1.27 15.84
CA ASP A 68 -5.62 -0.68 16.92
C ASP A 68 -6.60 -0.10 17.94
N PHE A 69 -6.34 -0.37 19.21
CA PHE A 69 -7.23 -0.01 20.30
C PHE A 69 -6.58 1.04 21.21
N GLN A 70 -7.42 1.93 21.74
CA GLN A 70 -7.07 2.77 22.86
C GLN A 70 -7.10 1.97 24.16
N LYS A 71 -6.53 2.53 25.24
CA LYS A 71 -6.62 1.96 26.58
C LYS A 71 -8.08 1.75 27.03
N SER A 72 -9.01 2.59 26.58
CA SER A 72 -10.44 2.46 26.86
C SER A 72 -11.10 1.24 26.19
N GLY A 73 -10.44 0.62 25.21
CA GLY A 73 -11.01 -0.41 24.34
C GLY A 73 -11.69 0.16 23.09
N ASP A 74 -11.75 1.48 22.92
CA ASP A 74 -12.25 2.10 21.69
C ASP A 74 -11.29 1.85 20.52
N ILE A 75 -11.84 1.70 19.32
CA ILE A 75 -11.04 1.55 18.09
C ILE A 75 -10.40 2.90 17.78
N LYS A 76 -9.07 2.93 17.78
CA LYS A 76 -8.26 4.06 17.33
C LYS A 76 -8.09 4.08 15.81
N LYS A 77 -7.94 2.89 15.22
CA LYS A 77 -7.68 2.71 13.80
C LYS A 77 -8.17 1.35 13.34
N ARG A 78 -8.77 1.32 12.16
CA ARG A 78 -9.17 0.10 11.46
C ARG A 78 -8.56 0.07 10.08
N GLU A 79 -7.91 -1.04 9.75
CA GLU A 79 -7.41 -1.33 8.41
C GLU A 79 -8.02 -2.63 7.91
N ILE A 80 -8.55 -2.64 6.69
CA ILE A 80 -9.11 -3.82 6.03
C ILE A 80 -8.41 -4.00 4.70
N ARG A 81 -8.16 -5.26 4.33
CA ARG A 81 -7.59 -5.63 3.03
C ARG A 81 -8.32 -6.80 2.40
N ARG A 82 -8.50 -6.75 1.08
CA ARG A 82 -9.00 -7.85 0.26
C ARG A 82 -7.96 -8.26 -0.76
N TYR A 83 -7.80 -9.57 -0.91
CA TYR A 83 -6.89 -10.16 -1.87
C TYR A 83 -7.65 -11.05 -2.85
N GLU A 84 -7.25 -11.03 -4.11
CA GLU A 84 -7.67 -11.97 -5.15
C GLU A 84 -6.42 -12.62 -5.74
N ASN A 85 -6.31 -13.95 -5.62
CA ASN A 85 -5.13 -14.70 -6.06
C ASN A 85 -3.80 -14.16 -5.48
N GLY A 86 -3.82 -13.63 -4.25
CA GLY A 86 -2.65 -13.03 -3.59
C GLY A 86 -2.34 -11.58 -3.99
N ILE A 87 -3.15 -10.97 -4.86
CA ILE A 87 -3.05 -9.56 -5.26
C ILE A 87 -3.98 -8.73 -4.39
N LEU A 88 -3.49 -7.65 -3.79
CA LEU A 88 -4.30 -6.70 -3.01
C LEU A 88 -5.21 -5.91 -3.96
N VAL A 89 -6.52 -6.14 -3.89
CA VAL A 89 -7.51 -5.50 -4.77
C VAL A 89 -8.35 -4.43 -4.07
N GLU A 90 -8.32 -4.37 -2.75
CA GLU A 90 -9.02 -3.36 -1.97
C GLU A 90 -8.30 -3.12 -0.65
N GLU A 91 -8.13 -1.87 -0.27
CA GLU A 91 -7.70 -1.50 1.08
C GLU A 91 -8.53 -0.34 1.64
N LEU A 92 -8.86 -0.44 2.93
CA LEU A 92 -9.56 0.59 3.68
C LEU A 92 -8.76 0.90 4.94
N LYS A 93 -8.65 2.19 5.24
CA LYS A 93 -8.07 2.71 6.48
C LYS A 93 -9.00 3.78 7.04
N ASP A 94 -9.49 3.56 8.25
CA ASP A 94 -10.33 4.50 8.99
C ASP A 94 -9.73 4.78 10.36
N GLU A 95 -9.34 6.03 10.56
CA GLU A 95 -8.88 6.58 11.84
C GLU A 95 -10.00 7.48 12.39
N PRO A 96 -10.95 6.92 13.18
CA PRO A 96 -11.99 7.73 13.82
C PRO A 96 -11.36 8.80 14.71
N GLN A 97 -11.95 10.01 14.72
CA GLN A 97 -11.44 11.07 15.58
C GLN A 97 -11.49 10.65 17.05
N GLU A 98 -10.38 10.86 17.74
CA GLU A 98 -10.35 10.78 19.19
C GLU A 98 -11.22 11.91 19.77
N LYS A 99 -11.99 11.64 20.83
CA LYS A 99 -12.85 12.63 21.50
C LYS A 99 -12.07 13.74 22.21
N GLU A 100 -10.74 13.68 22.20
CA GLU A 100 -9.89 14.76 22.71
C GLU A 100 -9.75 15.84 21.64
N TRP A 101 -10.00 17.09 22.04
CA TRP A 101 -10.08 18.29 21.21
C TRP A 101 -8.75 18.63 20.51
N ILE A 102 -8.35 17.81 19.56
CA ILE A 102 -7.29 18.09 18.60
C ILE A 102 -7.99 18.08 17.24
N GLU A 103 -7.94 19.19 16.51
CA GLU A 103 -8.53 19.36 15.16
C GLU A 103 -7.84 18.51 14.08
N LYS A 104 -7.55 17.23 14.34
CA LYS A 104 -7.05 16.32 13.31
C LYS A 104 -8.22 15.73 12.56
N THR A 105 -8.49 16.20 11.35
CA THR A 105 -9.47 15.60 10.43
C THR A 105 -9.31 14.06 10.43
N PRO A 106 -10.38 13.27 10.68
CA PRO A 106 -10.25 11.82 10.72
C PRO A 106 -9.74 11.35 9.36
N ALA A 107 -8.68 10.54 9.36
CA ALA A 107 -8.12 10.03 8.13
C ALA A 107 -8.94 8.83 7.67
N TYR A 108 -9.72 9.02 6.59
CA TYR A 108 -10.39 7.95 5.88
C TYR A 108 -9.75 7.80 4.50
N LYS A 109 -9.35 6.58 4.14
CA LYS A 109 -8.87 6.21 2.81
C LYS A 109 -9.47 4.87 2.45
N HIS A 110 -9.99 4.74 1.25
CA HIS A 110 -10.53 3.48 0.74
C HIS A 110 -10.23 3.41 -0.74
N HIS A 111 -9.44 2.42 -1.13
CA HIS A 111 -9.00 2.22 -2.51
C HIS A 111 -9.45 0.86 -3.01
N VAL A 112 -9.86 0.82 -4.28
CA VAL A 112 -10.13 -0.40 -5.03
C VAL A 112 -9.24 -0.40 -6.27
N TYR A 113 -8.58 -1.51 -6.51
CA TYR A 113 -7.59 -1.67 -7.57
C TYR A 113 -8.04 -2.69 -8.60
N VAL A 114 -7.78 -2.40 -9.87
CA VAL A 114 -7.98 -3.32 -10.99
C VAL A 114 -6.63 -3.64 -11.59
N PHE A 115 -6.34 -4.92 -11.76
CA PHE A 115 -5.09 -5.40 -12.34
C PHE A 115 -5.33 -6.22 -13.61
N GLU A 116 -4.40 -6.13 -14.56
CA GLU A 116 -4.28 -7.04 -15.69
C GLU A 116 -2.91 -7.71 -15.65
N LYS A 117 -2.85 -9.05 -15.49
CA LYS A 117 -1.59 -9.82 -15.42
C LYS A 117 -0.57 -9.20 -14.44
N ASP A 118 -1.03 -8.88 -13.23
CA ASP A 118 -0.26 -8.25 -12.15
C ASP A 118 0.16 -6.78 -12.40
N ILE A 119 -0.30 -6.16 -13.49
CA ILE A 119 -0.09 -4.74 -13.79
C ILE A 119 -1.31 -3.95 -13.31
N LEU A 120 -1.09 -2.92 -12.49
CA LEU A 120 -2.16 -2.03 -11.99
C LEU A 120 -2.72 -1.22 -13.15
N MET A 121 -3.99 -1.41 -13.48
CA MET A 121 -4.65 -0.67 -14.56
C MET A 121 -5.51 0.48 -14.04
N GLU A 122 -6.13 0.31 -12.87
CA GLU A 122 -6.98 1.32 -12.27
C GLU A 122 -6.84 1.39 -10.75
N ASP A 123 -6.90 2.60 -10.20
CA ASP A 123 -7.01 2.89 -8.76
C ASP A 123 -8.21 3.81 -8.53
N SER A 124 -9.20 3.36 -7.76
CA SER A 124 -10.39 4.13 -7.42
C SER A 124 -10.41 4.47 -5.93
N GLU A 125 -10.40 5.77 -5.59
CA GLU A 125 -10.63 6.23 -4.22
C GLU A 125 -12.13 6.31 -3.97
N LEU A 126 -12.61 5.64 -2.93
CA LEU A 126 -14.00 5.62 -2.50
C LEU A 126 -14.22 6.53 -1.29
N ASN A 127 -15.41 7.08 -1.19
CA ASN A 127 -15.88 7.77 0.01
C ASN A 127 -16.43 6.76 1.04
N ARG A 128 -16.83 7.24 2.23
CA ARG A 128 -17.40 6.40 3.30
C ARG A 128 -18.70 5.67 2.95
N LYS A 129 -19.39 6.07 1.88
CA LYS A 129 -20.58 5.38 1.36
C LYS A 129 -20.23 4.30 0.32
N GLY A 130 -18.95 4.14 -0.01
CA GLY A 130 -18.48 3.24 -1.06
C GLY A 130 -18.67 3.80 -2.47
N GLU A 131 -18.90 5.10 -2.63
CA GLU A 131 -19.03 5.75 -3.94
C GLU A 131 -17.67 6.29 -4.40
N VAL A 132 -17.38 6.22 -5.70
CA VAL A 132 -16.12 6.74 -6.27
C VAL A 132 -16.04 8.25 -6.08
N LYS A 133 -14.90 8.70 -5.53
CA LYS A 133 -14.52 10.10 -5.36
C LYS A 133 -13.55 10.54 -6.46
N GLU A 134 -12.60 9.68 -6.79
CA GLU A 134 -11.58 9.88 -7.80
C GLU A 134 -11.23 8.51 -8.41
N LYS A 135 -10.92 8.49 -9.70
CA LYS A 135 -10.41 7.29 -10.37
C LYS A 135 -9.16 7.66 -11.16
N LYS A 136 -8.16 6.80 -11.10
CA LYS A 136 -6.93 6.85 -11.89
C LYS A 136 -6.87 5.65 -12.83
N VAL A 137 -6.50 5.89 -14.07
CA VAL A 137 -6.28 4.85 -15.09
C VAL A 137 -4.85 4.96 -15.59
N TYR A 138 -4.16 3.83 -15.68
CA TYR A 138 -2.75 3.75 -16.00
C TYR A 138 -2.52 3.09 -17.36
N GLU A 139 -1.61 3.66 -18.13
CA GLU A 139 -1.12 3.08 -19.38
C GLU A 139 0.37 2.77 -19.27
N TYR A 140 0.81 1.68 -19.88
CA TYR A 140 2.19 1.20 -19.81
C TYR A 140 2.78 0.91 -21.18
N ASN A 141 4.09 1.08 -21.30
CA ASN A 141 4.83 0.65 -22.47
C ASN A 141 5.03 -0.87 -22.45
N LYS A 142 5.61 -1.42 -23.53
CA LYS A 142 5.89 -2.86 -23.66
C LYS A 142 6.91 -3.43 -22.65
N TYR A 143 7.61 -2.57 -21.93
CA TYR A 143 8.58 -2.93 -20.89
C TYR A 143 7.97 -2.86 -19.48
N GLY A 144 6.72 -2.40 -19.36
CA GLY A 144 6.04 -2.22 -18.08
C GLY A 144 6.28 -0.87 -17.42
N ASP A 145 6.90 0.10 -18.11
CA ASP A 145 7.01 1.46 -17.58
C ASP A 145 5.74 2.26 -17.87
N GLU A 146 5.27 3.00 -16.87
CA GLU A 146 4.10 3.87 -16.96
C GLU A 146 4.30 4.96 -18.03
N MET A 147 3.40 5.02 -19.00
CA MET A 147 3.37 6.03 -20.06
C MET A 147 2.42 7.16 -19.75
N ALA A 148 1.29 6.86 -19.08
CA ALA A 148 0.31 7.86 -18.70
C ALA A 148 -0.48 7.48 -17.44
N GLU A 149 -0.94 8.51 -16.73
CA GLU A 149 -1.96 8.43 -15.69
C GLU A 149 -3.09 9.41 -16.05
N THR A 150 -4.32 8.93 -16.17
CA THR A 150 -5.50 9.78 -16.35
C THR A 150 -6.32 9.78 -15.07
N THR A 151 -6.60 10.97 -14.54
CA THR A 151 -7.43 11.15 -13.34
C THR A 151 -8.81 11.67 -13.72
N THR A 152 -9.87 11.01 -13.25
CA THR A 152 -11.26 11.47 -13.37
C THR A 152 -11.89 11.67 -12.01
N ASP A 153 -12.85 12.59 -11.91
CA ASP A 153 -13.59 12.86 -10.69
C ASP A 153 -14.72 11.84 -10.42
N LYS A 154 -15.51 12.08 -9.38
CA LYS A 154 -16.68 11.27 -9.00
C LYS A 154 -17.75 11.13 -10.09
N ASN A 155 -17.80 12.04 -11.06
CA ASN A 155 -18.75 12.02 -12.17
C ASN A 155 -18.17 11.33 -13.41
N GLY A 156 -16.89 10.92 -13.35
CA GLY A 156 -16.14 10.40 -14.48
C GLY A 156 -15.63 11.51 -15.42
N GLU A 157 -15.66 12.77 -14.99
CA GLU A 157 -15.14 13.89 -15.76
C GLU A 157 -13.61 13.93 -15.63
N LEU A 158 -12.92 14.16 -16.76
CA LEU A 158 -11.47 14.29 -16.78
C LEU A 158 -11.03 15.47 -15.87
N VAL A 159 -10.09 15.20 -14.98
CA VAL A 159 -9.46 16.22 -14.14
C VAL A 159 -8.11 16.60 -14.72
N GLN A 160 -7.27 15.60 -14.99
CA GLN A 160 -5.93 15.78 -15.53
C GLN A 160 -5.42 14.53 -16.22
N THR A 161 -4.39 14.70 -17.05
CA THR A 161 -3.60 13.59 -17.60
C THR A 161 -2.13 13.89 -17.41
N GLU A 162 -1.41 12.89 -16.92
CA GLU A 162 0.04 12.90 -16.77
C GLU A 162 0.63 11.98 -17.84
N THR A 163 1.68 12.42 -18.53
CA THR A 163 2.40 11.61 -19.51
C THR A 163 3.87 11.56 -19.18
N TYR A 164 4.49 10.41 -19.39
CA TYR A 164 5.87 10.13 -19.03
C TYR A 164 6.69 9.81 -20.26
N SER A 165 7.87 10.42 -20.34
CA SER A 165 8.87 10.07 -21.35
C SER A 165 10.14 9.55 -20.72
N TYR A 166 10.88 8.78 -21.49
CA TYR A 166 12.06 8.05 -21.04
C TYR A 166 13.23 8.37 -21.97
N ASP A 167 14.44 8.34 -21.42
CA ASP A 167 15.66 8.47 -22.22
C ASP A 167 15.97 7.17 -22.99
N ASN A 168 17.05 7.18 -23.76
CA ASN A 168 17.46 6.03 -24.56
C ASN A 168 17.96 4.82 -23.73
N LYS A 169 18.15 4.99 -22.42
CA LYS A 169 18.54 3.94 -21.48
C LYS A 169 17.34 3.42 -20.67
N GLY A 170 16.15 4.00 -20.84
CA GLY A 170 14.94 3.62 -20.12
C GLY A 170 14.76 4.34 -18.78
N PHE A 171 15.52 5.40 -18.49
CA PHE A 171 15.29 6.22 -17.30
C PHE A 171 14.22 7.27 -17.57
N LYS A 172 13.31 7.47 -16.60
CA LYS A 172 12.25 8.49 -16.69
C LYS A 172 12.90 9.86 -16.88
N LYS A 173 12.59 10.54 -17.96
CA LYS A 173 13.22 11.81 -18.36
C LYS A 173 12.33 13.01 -18.05
N GLU A 174 11.03 12.87 -18.30
CA GLU A 174 10.07 13.96 -18.17
C GLU A 174 8.70 13.41 -17.76
N LYS A 175 7.99 14.18 -16.94
CA LYS A 175 6.55 14.07 -16.68
C LYS A 175 5.90 15.37 -17.15
N ARG A 176 4.85 15.29 -17.99
CA ARG A 176 4.00 16.43 -18.35
C ARG A 176 2.61 16.22 -17.78
N THR A 177 2.06 17.25 -17.14
CA THR A 177 0.68 17.24 -16.65
C THR A 177 -0.14 18.25 -17.43
N VAL A 178 -1.26 17.80 -17.99
CA VAL A 178 -2.27 18.64 -18.64
C VAL A 178 -3.57 18.61 -17.83
N ASN A 179 -4.29 19.73 -17.80
CA ASN A 179 -5.61 19.79 -17.19
C ASN A 179 -6.69 19.18 -18.10
N ALA A 180 -7.95 19.18 -17.64
CA ALA A 180 -9.11 18.71 -18.38
C ALA A 180 -9.32 19.36 -19.76
N ALA A 181 -8.89 20.60 -19.94
CA ALA A 181 -8.97 21.32 -21.22
C ALA A 181 -7.81 20.97 -22.18
N GLY A 182 -6.87 20.13 -21.76
CA GLY A 182 -5.66 19.78 -22.52
C GLY A 182 -4.55 20.83 -22.40
N GLU A 183 -4.67 21.80 -21.50
CA GLU A 183 -3.66 22.82 -21.29
C GLU A 183 -2.55 22.28 -20.40
N LEU A 184 -1.29 22.51 -20.79
CA LEU A 184 -0.13 22.12 -20.01
C LEU A 184 -0.04 22.96 -18.73
N ILE A 185 -0.04 22.28 -17.57
CA ILE A 185 0.02 22.94 -16.25
C ILE A 185 1.31 22.63 -15.47
N GLU A 186 1.98 21.51 -15.75
CA GLU A 186 3.26 21.17 -15.12
C GLU A 186 4.18 20.41 -16.09
N ILE A 187 5.48 20.71 -16.04
CA ILE A 187 6.53 19.83 -16.55
C ILE A 187 7.52 19.58 -15.42
N LYS A 188 7.81 18.31 -15.15
CA LYS A 188 8.86 17.89 -14.23
C LYS A 188 9.90 17.09 -15.01
N THR A 189 11.15 17.53 -14.97
CA THR A 189 12.29 16.87 -15.64
C THR A 189 13.16 16.16 -14.62
N TYR A 190 13.79 15.07 -15.04
CA TYR A 190 14.64 14.23 -14.20
C TYR A 190 16.00 14.04 -14.86
N SER A 191 17.05 14.16 -14.06
CA SER A 191 18.44 13.96 -14.45
C SER A 191 19.10 13.00 -13.48
N TYR A 192 20.03 12.19 -13.98
CA TYR A 192 20.73 11.15 -13.23
C TYR A 192 22.24 11.30 -13.43
N GLU A 193 23.00 11.25 -12.35
CA GLU A 193 24.48 11.39 -12.30
C GLU A 193 25.15 10.05 -11.96
#